data_AF-A0A3S3SMM4-F1
#
_entry.id   AF-A0A3S3SMM4-F1
#
_cell.length_a   1.000
_cell.length_b   1.000
_cell.length_c   1.000
_cell.angle_alpha   90.00
_cell.angle_beta   90.00
_cell.angle_gamma   90.00
#
_symmetry.space_group_name_H-M   'P 1'
#
loop_
_entity.id
_entity.type
_entity.pdbx_description
1 polymer ?
#
loop_
_entity_poly.entity_id
_entity_poly.type
_entity_poly.pdbx_seq_one_letter_code
_entity_poly.pdbx_strand_id
1 'polypeptide(L)'
;MQEKEKNGLYIALISIHGLIRGNDLELGRDPDTGGQTRYVRDLADALGQHKEVDRVDLITQRIEDEAVSEDYAQAVEPLNEHAQIVRINIGTEGYTRKEELWEYLDIFADNLLAFFQEQDRFPNILHSHYADAGFVGARLASLTGIPLVYTGHSLGRDKRLRLLASGMQKEEIESRYNISRRIEAEEEVLATAELVVTSTRNEIEDQYELYDFYHPDRMVVIPPGADLNEFYPPTSQQKSSFLKAVRPFLRKEKKPIILALSRPDERKNIKTLVHAYGQSSSCVKWPIWSSLPEIEMISAIWTRGRSRSFRNCWFLLISMTSTARWLCPSIIKPTK
;
A
#
# COMPACT_ATOMS: atom_id res chain seq x y z
N MET A 1 -2.39 13.15 47.87
CA MET A 1 -2.90 12.64 46.58
C MET A 1 -1.98 11.52 46.15
N GLN A 2 -2.51 10.39 45.67
CA GLN A 2 -1.68 9.42 44.96
C GLN A 2 -1.38 9.98 43.58
N GLU A 3 -0.13 9.85 43.13
CA GLU A 3 0.17 9.95 41.71
C GLU A 3 -0.50 8.76 41.04
N LYS A 4 -1.49 9.01 40.18
CA LYS A 4 -1.88 7.97 39.21
C LYS A 4 -0.68 7.76 38.31
N GLU A 5 -0.16 6.54 38.27
CA GLU A 5 0.74 6.11 37.21
C GLU A 5 0.07 6.47 35.87
N LYS A 6 0.76 7.27 35.06
CA LYS A 6 0.31 7.57 33.71
C LYS A 6 0.69 6.38 32.83
N ASN A 7 -0.15 5.35 32.82
CA ASN A 7 -0.10 4.34 31.76
C ASN A 7 -0.04 5.08 30.42
N GLY A 8 0.92 4.72 29.57
CA GLY A 8 1.13 5.41 28.29
C GLY A 8 -0.07 5.24 27.36
N LEU A 9 -0.04 5.93 26.22
CA LEU A 9 -1.10 5.84 25.23
C LEU A 9 -1.22 4.39 24.74
N TYR A 10 -2.46 3.88 24.74
CA TYR A 10 -2.83 2.70 23.97
C TYR A 10 -3.49 3.17 22.68
N ILE A 11 -2.91 2.82 21.54
CA ILE A 11 -3.38 3.19 20.20
C ILE A 11 -3.85 1.93 19.48
N ALA A 12 -5.07 1.93 18.96
CA ALA A 12 -5.55 0.89 18.05
C ALA A 12 -5.48 1.41 16.60
N LEU A 13 -4.51 0.92 15.82
CA LEU A 13 -4.42 1.19 14.38
C LEU A 13 -5.31 0.19 13.65
N ILE A 14 -6.32 0.63 12.91
CA ILE A 14 -7.27 -0.26 12.21
C ILE A 14 -6.97 -0.21 10.71
N SER A 15 -6.64 -1.35 10.11
CA SER A 15 -6.43 -1.52 8.67
C SER A 15 -6.87 -2.93 8.26
N ILE A 16 -8.07 -3.06 7.70
CA ILE A 16 -8.76 -4.36 7.63
C ILE A 16 -8.29 -5.18 6.41
N HIS A 17 -8.27 -4.58 5.23
CA HIS A 17 -7.92 -5.26 3.98
C HIS A 17 -6.42 -5.49 3.73
N GLY A 18 -6.15 -6.47 2.86
CA GLY A 18 -4.82 -6.81 2.40
C GLY A 18 -4.08 -7.72 3.37
N LEU A 19 -2.93 -8.26 2.93
CA LEU A 19 -2.15 -9.19 3.74
C LEU A 19 -1.17 -8.43 4.66
N ILE A 20 -1.49 -8.39 5.96
CA ILE A 20 -0.70 -7.74 7.01
C ILE A 20 -0.08 -8.77 7.96
N ARG A 21 1.25 -8.78 8.03
CA ARG A 21 2.08 -9.54 8.98
C ARG A 21 3.36 -8.75 9.30
N GLY A 22 4.03 -9.06 10.41
CA GLY A 22 5.14 -8.26 10.92
C GLY A 22 6.42 -8.34 10.08
N ASN A 23 6.63 -9.46 9.39
CA ASN A 23 7.85 -9.78 8.64
C ASN A 23 7.55 -10.26 7.21
N ASP A 24 8.51 -10.14 6.27
CA ASP A 24 8.40 -10.63 4.89
C ASP A 24 7.06 -10.26 4.17
N LEU A 25 6.57 -9.03 4.35
CA LEU A 25 5.29 -8.55 3.74
C LEU A 25 5.18 -8.88 2.24
N GLU A 26 4.04 -9.43 1.80
CA GLU A 26 3.81 -9.88 0.42
C GLU A 26 3.50 -8.74 -0.57
N LEU A 27 4.21 -7.62 -0.46
CA LEU A 27 3.98 -6.37 -1.18
C LEU A 27 3.87 -6.59 -2.71
N GLY A 28 2.72 -6.19 -3.27
CA GLY A 28 2.44 -6.32 -4.70
C GLY A 28 1.96 -7.71 -5.15
N ARG A 29 1.61 -8.62 -4.23
CA ARG A 29 0.88 -9.87 -4.54
C ARG A 29 -0.40 -9.61 -5.35
N ASP A 30 -1.12 -8.55 -4.96
CA ASP A 30 -2.42 -8.14 -5.48
C ASP A 30 -2.56 -6.60 -5.40
N PRO A 31 -3.73 -6.01 -5.72
CA PRO A 31 -3.93 -4.56 -5.58
C PRO A 31 -3.90 -4.06 -4.13
N ASP A 32 -4.31 -4.91 -3.19
CA ASP A 32 -4.69 -4.59 -1.81
C ASP A 32 -3.44 -4.57 -0.91
N THR A 33 -2.54 -5.54 -1.08
CA THR A 33 -1.28 -5.69 -0.35
C THR A 33 -0.19 -4.80 -0.95
N GLY A 34 0.24 -3.76 -0.23
CA GLY A 34 1.22 -2.81 -0.76
C GLY A 34 1.51 -1.59 0.14
N GLY A 35 1.29 -0.38 -0.41
CA GLY A 35 1.72 0.86 0.23
C GLY A 35 1.12 1.06 1.62
N GLN A 36 -0.20 0.87 1.75
CA GLN A 36 -0.89 0.91 3.05
C GLN A 36 -0.38 -0.18 4.00
N THR A 37 -0.24 -1.43 3.56
CA THR A 37 0.17 -2.53 4.46
C THR A 37 1.60 -2.38 4.98
N ARG A 38 2.54 -1.80 4.20
CA ARG A 38 3.86 -1.39 4.72
C ARG A 38 3.75 -0.17 5.64
N TYR A 39 2.98 0.86 5.27
CA TYR A 39 2.80 2.07 6.07
C TYR A 39 2.28 1.75 7.48
N VAL A 40 1.21 0.97 7.61
CA VAL A 40 0.60 0.70 8.93
C VAL A 40 1.46 -0.22 9.79
N ARG A 41 2.20 -1.17 9.20
CA ARG A 41 3.18 -2.01 9.91
C ARG A 41 4.35 -1.19 10.46
N ASP A 42 4.90 -0.28 9.66
CA ASP A 42 6.00 0.58 10.09
C ASP A 42 5.53 1.68 11.07
N LEU A 43 4.31 2.19 10.92
CA LEU A 43 3.69 3.10 11.88
C LEU A 43 3.46 2.42 13.24
N ALA A 44 2.99 1.17 13.26
CA ALA A 44 2.80 0.40 14.49
C ALA A 44 4.12 0.21 15.24
N ASP A 45 5.17 -0.20 14.52
CA ASP A 45 6.51 -0.41 15.05
C ASP A 45 7.12 0.90 15.60
N ALA A 46 7.06 1.98 14.81
CA ALA A 46 7.57 3.29 15.21
C ALA A 46 6.81 3.92 16.40
N LEU A 47 5.48 3.72 16.50
CA LEU A 47 4.70 4.16 17.65
C LEU A 47 5.02 3.34 18.91
N GLY A 48 5.21 2.02 18.80
CA GLY A 48 5.64 1.18 19.92
C GLY A 48 7.03 1.55 20.47
N GLN A 49 7.88 2.18 19.65
CA GLN A 49 9.18 2.70 20.08
C GLN A 49 9.10 4.11 20.72
N HIS A 50 7.93 4.74 20.78
CA HIS A 50 7.77 6.09 21.33
C HIS A 50 7.47 6.07 22.83
N LYS A 51 8.38 6.66 23.64
CA LYS A 51 8.36 6.77 25.12
C LYS A 51 7.04 7.14 25.84
N GLU A 52 6.02 7.63 25.12
CA GLU A 52 4.72 8.05 25.68
C GLU A 52 3.57 7.09 25.29
N VAL A 53 3.89 6.05 24.52
CA VAL A 53 3.02 4.96 24.09
C VAL A 53 3.37 3.72 24.93
N ASP A 54 2.36 3.01 25.39
CA ASP A 54 2.47 1.80 26.22
C ASP A 54 2.03 0.55 25.45
N ARG A 55 1.11 0.71 24.49
CA ARG A 55 0.59 -0.36 23.63
C ARG A 55 0.15 0.17 22.27
N VAL A 56 0.44 -0.59 21.21
CA VAL A 56 -0.09 -0.38 19.86
C VAL A 56 -0.62 -1.71 19.34
N ASP A 57 -1.92 -1.77 19.10
CA ASP A 57 -2.54 -2.91 18.43
C ASP A 57 -2.85 -2.53 16.99
N LEU A 58 -2.17 -3.18 16.04
CA LEU A 58 -2.47 -3.10 14.61
C LEU A 58 -3.55 -4.13 14.27
N ILE A 59 -4.80 -3.68 14.25
CA ILE A 59 -5.98 -4.51 14.00
C ILE A 59 -6.16 -4.74 12.48
N THR A 60 -6.25 -6.01 12.09
CA THR A 60 -6.45 -6.48 10.71
C THR A 60 -7.41 -7.67 10.65
N GLN A 61 -7.87 -8.05 9.45
CA GLN A 61 -8.60 -9.32 9.26
C GLN A 61 -7.74 -10.53 9.66
N ARG A 62 -8.36 -11.52 10.33
CA ARG A 62 -7.83 -12.88 10.50
C ARG A 62 -8.23 -13.75 9.30
N ILE A 63 -7.25 -14.40 8.69
CA ILE A 63 -7.41 -15.10 7.41
C ILE A 63 -6.91 -16.54 7.56
N GLU A 64 -7.83 -17.49 7.45
CA GLU A 64 -7.53 -18.93 7.33
C GLU A 64 -7.70 -19.35 5.86
N ASP A 65 -6.59 -19.51 5.14
CA ASP A 65 -6.56 -19.81 3.70
C ASP A 65 -5.23 -20.51 3.33
N GLU A 66 -5.29 -21.69 2.68
CA GLU A 66 -4.12 -22.45 2.23
C GLU A 66 -3.26 -21.71 1.17
N ALA A 67 -3.80 -20.68 0.52
CA ALA A 67 -3.09 -19.90 -0.49
C ALA A 67 -2.14 -18.83 0.08
N VAL A 68 -2.18 -18.55 1.39
CA VAL A 68 -1.36 -17.54 2.08
C VAL A 68 -0.50 -18.17 3.19
N SER A 69 0.19 -17.34 3.97
CA SER A 69 1.01 -17.82 5.09
C SER A 69 0.16 -18.13 6.33
N GLU A 70 0.56 -19.12 7.13
CA GLU A 70 -0.08 -19.46 8.40
C GLU A 70 -0.06 -18.31 9.42
N ASP A 71 0.85 -17.33 9.25
CA ASP A 71 0.92 -16.09 10.03
C ASP A 71 -0.42 -15.33 10.06
N TYR A 72 -1.17 -15.31 8.94
CA TYR A 72 -2.42 -14.56 8.84
C TYR A 72 -3.58 -15.20 9.63
N ALA A 73 -3.41 -16.47 10.06
CA ALA A 73 -4.31 -17.17 10.97
C ALA A 73 -3.91 -17.01 12.46
N GLN A 74 -2.74 -16.44 12.76
CA GLN A 74 -2.31 -16.19 14.14
C GLN A 74 -3.04 -14.96 14.68
N ALA A 75 -3.82 -15.15 15.75
CA ALA A 75 -4.68 -14.10 16.33
C ALA A 75 -3.89 -12.90 16.88
N VAL A 76 -2.65 -13.12 17.33
CA VAL A 76 -1.72 -12.06 17.77
C VAL A 76 -0.32 -12.38 17.22
N GLU A 77 0.37 -11.37 16.67
CA GLU A 77 1.78 -11.45 16.23
C GLU A 77 2.54 -10.24 16.78
N PRO A 78 3.49 -10.40 17.73
CA PRO A 78 4.30 -9.30 18.25
C PRO A 78 5.19 -8.64 17.18
N LEU A 79 5.28 -7.31 17.22
CA LEU A 79 6.19 -6.50 16.39
C LEU A 79 7.41 -6.02 17.19
N ASN A 80 7.18 -5.47 18.38
CA ASN A 80 8.19 -5.06 19.35
C ASN A 80 7.62 -5.13 20.79
N GLU A 81 8.31 -4.55 21.77
CA GLU A 81 7.93 -4.57 23.19
C GLU A 81 6.56 -3.96 23.49
N HIS A 82 6.14 -2.95 22.71
CA HIS A 82 4.87 -2.23 22.90
C HIS A 82 3.95 -2.29 21.68
N ALA A 83 4.29 -3.04 20.62
CA ALA A 83 3.48 -3.12 19.39
C ALA A 83 3.24 -4.57 18.95
N GLN A 84 2.01 -4.85 18.53
CA GLN A 84 1.56 -6.17 18.06
C GLN A 84 0.53 -6.02 16.94
N ILE A 85 0.42 -7.03 16.08
CA ILE A 85 -0.72 -7.21 15.17
C ILE A 85 -1.78 -8.02 15.91
N VAL A 86 -3.04 -7.60 15.84
CA VAL A 86 -4.20 -8.35 16.33
C VAL A 86 -5.11 -8.66 15.16
N ARG A 87 -5.54 -9.93 15.04
CA ARG A 87 -6.33 -10.41 13.90
C ARG A 87 -7.73 -10.80 14.33
N ILE A 88 -8.72 -10.07 13.84
CA ILE A 88 -10.14 -10.25 14.17
C ILE A 88 -10.84 -11.08 13.08
N ASN A 89 -11.63 -12.07 13.48
CA ASN A 89 -12.42 -12.90 12.57
C ASN A 89 -13.60 -12.10 11.98
N ILE A 90 -13.91 -12.31 10.69
CA ILE A 90 -15.08 -11.69 10.03
C ILE A 90 -16.18 -12.69 9.64
N GLY A 91 -16.03 -13.97 9.98
CA GLY A 91 -16.98 -15.03 9.62
C GLY A 91 -16.84 -15.56 8.19
N THR A 92 -15.80 -15.17 7.45
CA THR A 92 -15.45 -15.75 6.13
C THR A 92 -14.42 -16.87 6.26
N GLU A 93 -14.54 -17.88 5.42
CA GLU A 93 -13.41 -18.74 5.03
C GLU A 93 -12.61 -18.05 3.92
N GLY A 94 -11.30 -18.22 3.88
CA GLY A 94 -10.45 -17.67 2.81
C GLY A 94 -10.10 -16.18 2.92
N TYR A 95 -9.26 -15.71 2.00
CA TYR A 95 -8.89 -14.30 1.84
C TYR A 95 -9.94 -13.49 1.06
N THR A 96 -10.49 -12.45 1.69
CA THR A 96 -11.51 -11.55 1.13
C THR A 96 -10.89 -10.29 0.55
N ARG A 97 -11.39 -9.78 -0.58
CA ARG A 97 -10.90 -8.51 -1.16
C ARG A 97 -11.59 -7.30 -0.55
N LYS A 98 -10.93 -6.14 -0.52
CA LYS A 98 -11.53 -4.89 0.02
C LYS A 98 -12.80 -4.41 -0.70
N GLU A 99 -13.02 -4.84 -1.94
CA GLU A 99 -14.25 -4.58 -2.67
C GLU A 99 -15.42 -5.49 -2.24
N GLU A 100 -15.14 -6.63 -1.58
CA GLU A 100 -16.09 -7.65 -1.09
C GLU A 100 -16.30 -7.58 0.43
N LEU A 101 -15.34 -7.04 1.19
CA LEU A 101 -15.39 -6.91 2.66
C LEU A 101 -16.61 -6.18 3.22
N TRP A 102 -17.28 -5.34 2.42
CA TRP A 102 -18.40 -4.49 2.86
C TRP A 102 -19.53 -5.25 3.57
N GLU A 103 -19.82 -6.49 3.19
CA GLU A 103 -20.86 -7.31 3.84
C GLU A 103 -20.48 -7.80 5.25
N TYR A 104 -19.22 -7.65 5.64
CA TYR A 104 -18.64 -8.23 6.87
C TYR A 104 -18.08 -7.18 7.83
N LEU A 105 -18.06 -5.90 7.47
CA LEU A 105 -17.49 -4.83 8.31
C LEU A 105 -18.26 -4.63 9.62
N ASP A 106 -19.58 -4.82 9.61
CA ASP A 106 -20.42 -4.80 10.81
C ASP A 106 -19.99 -5.91 11.79
N ILE A 107 -19.77 -7.14 11.28
CA ILE A 107 -19.29 -8.29 12.07
C ILE A 107 -17.87 -8.05 12.60
N PHE A 108 -17.00 -7.44 11.80
CA PHE A 108 -15.65 -7.04 12.26
C PHE A 108 -15.73 -6.00 13.38
N ALA A 109 -16.63 -5.01 13.29
CA ALA A 109 -16.82 -3.99 14.32
C ALA A 109 -17.32 -4.60 15.64
N ASP A 110 -18.32 -5.48 15.59
CA ASP A 110 -18.85 -6.17 16.77
C ASP A 110 -17.78 -7.06 17.43
N ASN A 111 -17.04 -7.84 16.64
CA ASN A 111 -15.97 -8.70 17.15
C ASN A 111 -14.77 -7.90 17.71
N LEU A 112 -14.46 -6.72 17.13
CA LEU A 112 -13.43 -5.82 17.65
C LEU A 112 -13.88 -5.10 18.93
N LEU A 113 -15.17 -4.75 19.04
CA LEU A 113 -15.74 -4.23 20.28
C LEU A 113 -15.69 -5.27 21.40
N ALA A 114 -16.03 -6.52 21.10
CA ALA A 114 -15.90 -7.64 22.04
C ALA A 114 -14.43 -7.84 22.48
N PHE A 115 -13.49 -7.87 21.53
CA PHE A 115 -12.05 -7.94 21.85
C PHE A 115 -11.59 -6.81 22.79
N PHE A 116 -12.04 -5.56 22.57
CA PHE A 116 -11.73 -4.44 23.46
C PHE A 116 -12.38 -4.56 24.85
N GLN A 117 -13.58 -5.15 24.95
CA GLN A 117 -14.25 -5.44 26.24
C GLN A 117 -13.54 -6.53 27.05
N GLU A 118 -12.77 -7.41 26.40
CA GLU A 118 -11.94 -8.44 27.04
C GLU A 118 -10.56 -7.93 27.49
N GLN A 119 -10.17 -6.68 27.17
CA GLN A 119 -8.90 -6.09 27.61
C GLN A 119 -9.01 -5.41 28.97
N ASP A 120 -7.91 -5.34 29.73
CA ASP A 120 -7.81 -4.56 30.98
C ASP A 120 -8.12 -3.06 30.80
N ARG A 121 -7.97 -2.53 29.58
CA ARG A 121 -8.33 -1.16 29.22
C ARG A 121 -8.66 -1.01 27.73
N PHE A 122 -9.60 -0.12 27.42
CA PHE A 122 -9.87 0.34 26.06
C PHE A 122 -8.70 1.17 25.49
N PRO A 123 -8.58 1.28 24.15
CA PRO A 123 -7.70 2.24 23.50
C PRO A 123 -7.96 3.68 23.95
N ASN A 124 -6.91 4.50 23.98
CA ASN A 124 -7.00 5.94 24.14
C ASN A 124 -7.30 6.65 22.81
N ILE A 125 -6.95 6.03 21.69
CA ILE A 125 -7.14 6.55 20.32
C ILE A 125 -7.47 5.37 19.39
N LEU A 126 -8.46 5.54 18.52
CA LEU A 126 -8.64 4.72 17.31
C LEU A 126 -8.01 5.47 16.12
N HIS A 127 -7.18 4.81 15.31
CA HIS A 127 -6.65 5.37 14.07
C HIS A 127 -7.03 4.48 12.89
N SER A 128 -8.03 4.88 12.10
CA SER A 128 -8.51 4.11 10.95
C SER A 128 -7.78 4.46 9.65
N HIS A 129 -7.49 3.44 8.85
CA HIS A 129 -6.75 3.53 7.59
C HIS A 129 -7.57 2.99 6.41
N TYR A 130 -7.89 3.87 5.44
CA TYR A 130 -8.80 3.62 4.30
C TYR A 130 -10.27 3.40 4.70
N ALA A 131 -11.17 3.36 3.72
CA ALA A 131 -12.61 3.46 3.91
C ALA A 131 -13.26 2.31 4.70
N ASP A 132 -12.70 1.10 4.63
CA ASP A 132 -13.18 -0.09 5.36
C ASP A 132 -12.94 0.04 6.87
N ALA A 133 -11.72 0.39 7.27
CA ALA A 133 -11.40 0.74 8.65
C ALA A 133 -12.07 2.05 9.07
N GLY A 134 -12.31 2.97 8.14
CA GLY A 134 -12.99 4.25 8.39
C GLY A 134 -14.40 4.05 8.93
N PHE A 135 -15.21 3.26 8.21
CA PHE A 135 -16.54 2.81 8.61
C PHE A 135 -16.55 2.14 9.99
N VAL A 136 -15.66 1.16 10.22
CA VAL A 136 -15.53 0.48 11.51
C VAL A 136 -15.12 1.44 12.63
N GLY A 137 -14.16 2.33 12.36
CA GLY A 137 -13.68 3.33 13.31
C GLY A 137 -14.75 4.35 13.70
N ALA A 138 -15.55 4.82 12.74
CA ALA A 138 -16.65 5.76 12.99
C ALA A 138 -17.71 5.15 13.92
N ARG A 139 -18.10 3.89 13.65
CA ARG A 139 -19.02 3.12 14.50
C ARG A 139 -18.46 2.87 15.90
N LEU A 140 -17.21 2.40 16.01
CA LEU A 140 -16.58 2.14 17.30
C LEU A 140 -16.40 3.41 18.13
N ALA A 141 -15.96 4.52 17.52
CA ALA A 141 -15.88 5.82 18.19
C ALA A 141 -17.25 6.27 18.71
N SER A 142 -18.30 6.13 17.90
CA SER A 142 -19.68 6.48 18.28
C SER A 142 -20.23 5.60 19.42
N LEU A 143 -19.84 4.32 19.49
CA LEU A 143 -20.27 3.39 20.53
C LEU A 143 -19.46 3.48 21.84
N THR A 144 -18.19 3.89 21.78
CA THR A 144 -17.26 3.85 22.92
C THR A 144 -16.87 5.23 23.46
N GLY A 145 -17.02 6.29 22.66
CA GLY A 145 -16.52 7.63 22.97
C GLY A 145 -14.99 7.78 22.86
N ILE A 146 -14.29 6.83 22.23
CA ILE A 146 -12.84 6.91 22.00
C ILE A 146 -12.56 7.84 20.81
N PRO A 147 -11.65 8.83 20.95
CA PRO A 147 -11.26 9.73 19.86
C PRO A 147 -10.78 9.00 18.60
N LEU A 148 -11.25 9.49 17.44
CA LEU A 148 -10.99 8.91 16.13
C LEU A 148 -10.06 9.79 15.29
N VAL A 149 -8.94 9.19 14.87
CA VAL A 149 -8.03 9.71 13.86
C VAL A 149 -8.25 8.93 12.56
N TYR A 150 -8.26 9.60 11.41
CA TYR A 150 -8.46 8.97 10.10
C TYR A 150 -7.31 9.25 9.12
N THR A 151 -6.96 8.26 8.28
CA THR A 151 -6.07 8.44 7.12
C THR A 151 -6.64 7.69 5.91
N GLY A 152 -7.03 8.43 4.86
CA GLY A 152 -7.72 7.83 3.71
C GLY A 152 -6.86 6.92 2.82
N HIS A 153 -5.56 7.19 2.66
CA HIS A 153 -4.61 6.57 1.70
C HIS A 153 -4.97 6.69 0.20
N SER A 154 -6.26 6.68 -0.14
CA SER A 154 -6.87 6.92 -1.45
C SER A 154 -8.33 7.25 -1.19
N LEU A 155 -8.92 8.16 -1.97
CA LEU A 155 -10.32 8.59 -1.78
C LEU A 155 -11.25 8.12 -2.92
N GLY A 156 -12.49 7.79 -2.57
CA GLY A 156 -13.53 7.27 -3.46
C GLY A 156 -14.08 8.29 -4.46
N ARG A 157 -14.31 9.55 -4.07
CA ARG A 157 -14.79 10.61 -4.98
C ARG A 157 -13.76 10.85 -6.10
N ASP A 158 -12.46 10.93 -5.77
CA ASP A 158 -11.37 10.95 -6.75
C ASP A 158 -11.26 9.64 -7.58
N LYS A 159 -11.27 8.46 -6.94
CA LYS A 159 -11.26 7.15 -7.65
C LYS A 159 -12.39 7.08 -8.69
N ARG A 160 -13.59 7.58 -8.35
CA ARG A 160 -14.77 7.65 -9.24
C ARG A 160 -14.54 8.60 -10.41
N LEU A 161 -14.06 9.82 -10.16
CA LEU A 161 -13.73 10.79 -11.23
C LEU A 161 -12.70 10.22 -12.21
N ARG A 162 -11.63 9.61 -11.71
CA ARG A 162 -10.56 9.02 -12.55
C ARG A 162 -11.03 7.80 -13.36
N LEU A 163 -11.93 6.98 -12.81
CA LEU A 163 -12.50 5.85 -13.55
C LEU A 163 -13.45 6.31 -14.66
N LEU A 164 -14.32 7.29 -14.39
CA LEU A 164 -15.17 7.92 -15.42
C LEU A 164 -14.32 8.55 -16.54
N ALA A 165 -13.24 9.26 -16.18
CA ALA A 165 -12.30 9.83 -17.14
C ALA A 165 -11.56 8.78 -18.01
N SER A 166 -11.44 7.54 -17.54
CA SER A 166 -10.93 6.40 -18.33
C SER A 166 -11.98 5.73 -19.24
N GLY A 167 -13.21 6.23 -19.26
CA GLY A 167 -14.32 5.72 -20.09
C GLY A 167 -15.11 4.56 -19.48
N MET A 168 -14.82 4.19 -18.22
CA MET A 168 -15.58 3.15 -17.50
C MET A 168 -17.00 3.66 -17.19
N GLN A 169 -18.01 2.84 -17.46
CA GLN A 169 -19.41 3.22 -17.24
C GLN A 169 -19.76 3.21 -15.75
N LYS A 170 -20.67 4.09 -15.32
CA LYS A 170 -20.98 4.30 -13.90
C LYS A 170 -21.45 3.00 -13.22
N GLU A 171 -22.20 2.18 -13.95
CA GLU A 171 -22.77 0.91 -13.53
C GLU A 171 -21.67 -0.16 -13.34
N GLU A 172 -20.63 -0.16 -14.18
CA GLU A 172 -19.44 -1.01 -13.98
C GLU A 172 -18.66 -0.54 -12.76
N ILE A 173 -18.44 0.78 -12.60
CA ILE A 173 -17.71 1.33 -11.44
C ILE A 173 -18.42 0.92 -10.13
N GLU A 174 -19.74 0.99 -10.08
CA GLU A 174 -20.51 0.57 -8.90
C GLU A 174 -20.39 -0.94 -8.68
N SER A 175 -20.80 -1.75 -9.66
CA SER A 175 -20.81 -3.22 -9.55
C SER A 175 -19.44 -3.85 -9.29
N ARG A 176 -18.35 -3.14 -9.59
CA ARG A 176 -16.97 -3.63 -9.46
C ARG A 176 -16.24 -3.11 -8.23
N TYR A 177 -16.65 -1.95 -7.70
CA TYR A 177 -15.91 -1.27 -6.62
C TYR A 177 -16.75 -0.85 -5.41
N ASN A 178 -18.08 -1.07 -5.43
CA ASN A 178 -19.03 -0.59 -4.43
C ASN A 178 -18.79 0.89 -4.09
N ILE A 179 -18.60 1.70 -5.15
CA ILE A 179 -18.02 3.04 -5.05
C ILE A 179 -18.93 4.02 -4.29
N SER A 180 -20.25 3.85 -4.34
CA SER A 180 -21.18 4.73 -3.60
C SER A 180 -21.15 4.41 -2.10
N ARG A 181 -21.24 3.12 -1.72
CA ARG A 181 -21.10 2.68 -0.31
C ARG A 181 -19.74 3.06 0.27
N ARG A 182 -18.69 2.97 -0.54
CA ARG A 182 -17.35 3.44 -0.18
C ARG A 182 -17.32 4.94 0.11
N ILE A 183 -17.94 5.76 -0.75
CA ILE A 183 -17.96 7.22 -0.55
C ILE A 183 -18.81 7.58 0.68
N GLU A 184 -19.92 6.88 0.91
CA GLU A 184 -20.76 7.03 2.10
C GLU A 184 -19.98 6.73 3.40
N ALA A 185 -19.22 5.64 3.44
CA ALA A 185 -18.30 5.34 4.54
C ALA A 185 -17.17 6.38 4.73
N GLU A 186 -16.71 6.99 3.64
CA GLU A 186 -15.72 8.07 3.67
C GLU A 186 -16.32 9.41 4.16
N GLU A 187 -17.61 9.68 3.91
CA GLU A 187 -18.34 10.81 4.54
C GLU A 187 -18.59 10.56 6.04
N GLU A 188 -19.03 9.34 6.41
CA GLU A 188 -19.32 8.97 7.80
C GLU A 188 -18.08 9.15 8.69
N VAL A 189 -16.91 8.65 8.25
CA VAL A 189 -15.66 8.82 9.00
C VAL A 189 -15.18 10.28 9.02
N LEU A 190 -15.45 11.10 7.99
CA LEU A 190 -15.11 12.52 7.99
C LEU A 190 -15.98 13.35 8.94
N ALA A 191 -17.26 13.00 9.07
CA ALA A 191 -18.15 13.59 10.07
C ALA A 191 -17.68 13.27 11.50
N THR A 192 -17.30 12.01 11.75
CA THR A 192 -16.96 11.48 13.08
C THR A 192 -15.52 11.76 13.53
N ALA A 193 -14.55 11.86 12.62
CA ALA A 193 -13.13 12.02 13.01
C ALA A 193 -12.83 13.37 13.66
N GLU A 194 -12.08 13.34 14.76
CA GLU A 194 -11.54 14.52 15.42
C GLU A 194 -10.30 15.06 14.69
N LEU A 195 -9.54 14.16 14.05
CA LEU A 195 -8.33 14.49 13.29
C LEU A 195 -8.24 13.65 12.01
N VAL A 196 -7.92 14.27 10.89
CA VAL A 196 -7.58 13.59 9.63
C VAL A 196 -6.11 13.83 9.31
N VAL A 197 -5.35 12.75 9.14
CA VAL A 197 -3.93 12.78 8.81
C VAL A 197 -3.76 12.45 7.33
N THR A 198 -3.19 13.38 6.56
CA THR A 198 -2.89 13.23 5.13
C THR A 198 -1.38 13.15 4.88
N SER A 199 -0.98 12.51 3.77
CA SER A 199 0.45 12.44 3.39
C SER A 199 0.94 13.74 2.74
N THR A 200 0.04 14.48 2.09
CA THR A 200 0.34 15.69 1.33
C THR A 200 -0.73 16.77 1.52
N ARG A 201 -0.39 18.00 1.12
CA ARG A 201 -1.34 19.12 1.10
C ARG A 201 -2.40 18.98 0.00
N ASN A 202 -2.03 18.43 -1.16
CA ASN A 202 -2.91 18.15 -2.29
C ASN A 202 -4.02 17.13 -1.96
N GLU A 203 -3.84 16.24 -0.98
CA GLU A 203 -4.96 15.44 -0.46
C GLU A 203 -6.04 16.34 0.16
N ILE A 204 -5.66 17.31 1.00
CA ILE A 204 -6.58 18.24 1.65
C ILE A 204 -7.26 19.13 0.60
N GLU A 205 -6.45 19.77 -0.25
CA GLU A 205 -6.89 20.84 -1.14
C GLU A 205 -7.53 20.35 -2.46
N ASP A 206 -7.09 19.22 -3.05
CA ASP A 206 -7.63 18.73 -4.34
C ASP A 206 -8.59 17.53 -4.22
N GLN A 207 -8.56 16.78 -3.11
CA GLN A 207 -9.28 15.49 -2.99
C GLN A 207 -10.28 15.43 -1.84
N TYR A 208 -9.95 15.96 -0.66
CA TYR A 208 -10.87 16.05 0.48
C TYR A 208 -11.86 17.22 0.32
N GLU A 209 -11.51 18.32 -0.38
CA GLU A 209 -12.49 19.37 -0.76
C GLU A 209 -13.70 18.80 -1.53
N LEU A 210 -13.54 17.67 -2.20
CA LEU A 210 -14.64 17.01 -2.92
C LEU A 210 -15.72 16.44 -2.00
N TYR A 211 -15.50 16.32 -0.68
CA TYR A 211 -16.39 15.66 0.29
C TYR A 211 -17.31 16.65 1.01
N ASP A 212 -18.48 16.17 1.43
CA ASP A 212 -19.52 17.05 1.99
C ASP A 212 -19.22 17.37 3.47
N PHE A 213 -18.56 16.46 4.21
CA PHE A 213 -17.99 16.70 5.55
C PHE A 213 -16.53 17.20 5.52
N TYR A 214 -16.16 18.01 4.51
CA TYR A 214 -14.83 18.61 4.43
C TYR A 214 -14.60 19.66 5.54
N HIS A 215 -13.70 19.34 6.47
CA HIS A 215 -13.32 20.19 7.59
C HIS A 215 -11.79 20.39 7.67
N PRO A 216 -11.20 21.31 6.88
CA PRO A 216 -9.75 21.49 6.78
C PRO A 216 -9.07 21.84 8.12
N ASP A 217 -9.79 22.48 9.06
CA ASP A 217 -9.27 22.76 10.41
C ASP A 217 -9.02 21.49 11.26
N ARG A 218 -9.61 20.35 10.88
CA ARG A 218 -9.30 19.02 11.45
C ARG A 218 -8.24 18.25 10.68
N MET A 219 -7.65 18.83 9.61
CA MET A 219 -6.73 18.10 8.72
C MET A 219 -5.27 18.52 8.92
N VAL A 220 -4.40 17.54 9.15
CA VAL A 220 -2.95 17.73 9.34
C VAL A 220 -2.15 16.93 8.32
N VAL A 221 -1.15 17.57 7.72
CA VAL A 221 -0.20 16.89 6.83
C VAL A 221 0.92 16.28 7.67
N ILE A 222 1.01 14.95 7.71
CA ILE A 222 2.13 14.21 8.32
C ILE A 222 2.72 13.31 7.22
N PRO A 223 3.79 13.75 6.54
CA PRO A 223 4.35 13.00 5.42
C PRO A 223 4.90 11.63 5.84
N PRO A 224 4.66 10.56 5.07
CA PRO A 224 5.23 9.24 5.33
C PRO A 224 6.76 9.25 5.24
N GLY A 225 7.41 8.53 6.15
CA GLY A 225 8.85 8.26 6.09
C GLY A 225 9.21 7.09 5.17
N ALA A 226 10.49 6.75 5.17
CA ALA A 226 11.02 5.49 4.66
C ALA A 226 12.05 4.96 5.68
N ASP A 227 12.19 3.63 5.79
CA ASP A 227 13.15 3.03 6.71
C ASP A 227 14.58 3.41 6.32
N LEU A 228 15.26 4.17 7.18
CA LEU A 228 16.63 4.65 6.95
C LEU A 228 17.68 3.53 7.06
N ASN A 229 17.32 2.35 7.55
CA ASN A 229 18.15 1.14 7.50
C ASN A 229 18.10 0.43 6.14
N GLU A 230 17.05 0.68 5.34
CA GLU A 230 16.91 0.21 3.96
C GLU A 230 17.28 1.30 2.93
N PHE A 231 16.90 2.56 3.19
CA PHE A 231 16.97 3.70 2.28
C PHE A 231 17.90 4.81 2.78
N TYR A 232 19.19 4.67 2.48
CA TYR A 232 20.24 5.62 2.87
C TYR A 232 21.19 5.94 1.69
N PRO A 233 21.95 7.05 1.75
CA PRO A 233 22.90 7.41 0.70
C PRO A 233 23.94 6.30 0.45
N PRO A 234 24.26 5.99 -0.83
CA PRO A 234 25.13 4.87 -1.17
C PRO A 234 26.57 5.10 -0.68
N THR A 235 27.13 4.12 0.01
CA THR A 235 28.52 4.16 0.50
C THR A 235 29.48 3.48 -0.47
N SER A 236 30.72 3.94 -0.52
CA SER A 236 31.73 3.54 -1.53
C SER A 236 32.12 2.05 -1.51
N GLN A 237 31.71 1.29 -0.48
CA GLN A 237 32.03 -0.12 -0.30
C GLN A 237 30.88 -1.07 -0.72
N GLN A 238 29.68 -0.56 -1.00
CA GLN A 238 28.49 -1.39 -1.26
C GLN A 238 28.52 -2.09 -2.62
N LYS A 239 28.76 -3.41 -2.61
CA LYS A 239 28.74 -4.28 -3.79
C LYS A 239 27.32 -4.72 -4.14
N SER A 240 26.51 -3.80 -4.67
CA SER A 240 25.13 -4.07 -5.11
C SER A 240 25.01 -5.33 -5.99
N SER A 241 24.20 -6.29 -5.53
CA SER A 241 23.83 -7.51 -6.27
C SER A 241 22.97 -7.19 -7.49
N PHE A 242 22.07 -6.21 -7.37
CA PHE A 242 21.26 -5.67 -8.45
C PHE A 242 22.14 -5.16 -9.60
N LEU A 243 23.16 -4.33 -9.33
CA LEU A 243 24.08 -3.86 -10.38
C LEU A 243 24.83 -5.02 -11.06
N LYS A 244 25.16 -6.11 -10.35
CA LYS A 244 25.76 -7.31 -10.98
C LYS A 244 24.77 -8.03 -11.91
N ALA A 245 23.50 -8.12 -11.56
CA ALA A 245 22.46 -8.71 -12.40
C ALA A 245 22.11 -7.83 -13.63
N VAL A 246 22.22 -6.51 -13.49
CA VAL A 246 21.94 -5.52 -14.54
C VAL A 246 23.09 -5.38 -15.55
N ARG A 247 24.34 -5.42 -15.09
CA ARG A 247 25.56 -5.21 -15.90
C ARG A 247 25.61 -5.92 -17.25
N PRO A 248 25.23 -7.21 -17.40
CA PRO A 248 25.24 -7.90 -18.69
C PRO A 248 24.37 -7.24 -19.77
N PHE A 249 23.40 -6.42 -19.37
CA PHE A 249 22.45 -5.73 -20.24
C PHE A 249 22.80 -4.23 -20.46
N LEU A 250 24.04 -3.81 -20.19
CA LEU A 250 24.49 -2.42 -20.35
C LEU A 250 25.56 -2.26 -21.47
N ARG A 251 25.23 -1.73 -22.67
CA ARG A 251 26.27 -1.37 -23.68
C ARG A 251 27.32 -0.40 -23.14
N LYS A 252 26.95 0.45 -22.18
CA LYS A 252 27.79 1.53 -21.65
C LYS A 252 27.59 1.67 -20.14
N GLU A 253 28.15 0.73 -19.37
CA GLU A 253 28.08 0.68 -17.89
C GLU A 253 28.35 2.03 -17.20
N LYS A 254 29.25 2.86 -17.75
CA LYS A 254 29.62 4.17 -17.17
C LYS A 254 28.64 5.33 -17.48
N LYS A 255 27.53 5.10 -18.19
CA LYS A 255 26.48 6.12 -18.35
C LYS A 255 25.62 6.22 -17.08
N PRO A 256 25.12 7.40 -16.70
CA PRO A 256 24.05 7.53 -15.70
C PRO A 256 22.82 6.69 -16.08
N ILE A 257 22.20 6.05 -15.10
CA ILE A 257 21.01 5.21 -15.27
C ILE A 257 19.79 6.01 -14.81
N ILE A 258 18.74 6.05 -15.63
CA ILE A 258 17.40 6.50 -15.21
C ILE A 258 16.68 5.26 -14.66
N LEU A 259 16.52 5.19 -13.34
CA LEU A 259 15.84 4.10 -12.65
C LEU A 259 14.41 4.51 -12.30
N ALA A 260 13.43 3.73 -12.75
CA ALA A 260 12.03 3.87 -12.36
C ALA A 260 11.54 2.52 -11.80
N LEU A 261 10.93 2.54 -10.61
CA LEU A 261 10.44 1.34 -9.92
C LEU A 261 8.97 1.54 -9.54
N SER A 262 8.10 0.64 -9.99
CA SER A 262 6.68 0.65 -9.65
C SER A 262 6.04 -0.72 -9.88
N ARG A 263 4.82 -0.94 -9.36
CA ARG A 263 3.95 -2.02 -9.84
C ARG A 263 3.66 -1.83 -11.36
N PRO A 264 3.40 -2.89 -12.13
CA PRO A 264 3.05 -2.81 -13.56
C PRO A 264 1.58 -2.38 -13.73
N ASP A 265 1.29 -1.13 -13.35
CA ASP A 265 -0.04 -0.51 -13.35
C ASP A 265 -0.05 0.67 -14.36
N GLU A 266 -1.12 0.82 -15.13
CA GLU A 266 -1.17 1.82 -16.22
C GLU A 266 -1.07 3.27 -15.71
N ARG A 267 -1.52 3.55 -14.48
CA ARG A 267 -1.39 4.87 -13.82
C ARG A 267 0.06 5.26 -13.56
N LYS A 268 0.99 4.29 -13.55
CA LYS A 268 2.43 4.54 -13.44
C LYS A 268 3.07 4.93 -14.77
N ASN A 269 2.31 4.87 -15.87
CA ASN A 269 2.62 5.42 -17.20
C ASN A 269 4.02 5.09 -17.75
N ILE A 270 4.56 3.92 -17.38
CA ILE A 270 5.91 3.47 -17.76
C ILE A 270 6.06 3.37 -19.29
N LYS A 271 4.97 3.08 -20.02
CA LYS A 271 4.92 3.13 -21.50
C LYS A 271 5.36 4.50 -22.03
N THR A 272 4.83 5.59 -21.49
CA THR A 272 5.18 6.96 -21.92
C THR A 272 6.61 7.34 -21.52
N LEU A 273 7.09 6.89 -20.35
CA LEU A 273 8.49 7.08 -19.96
C LEU A 273 9.46 6.45 -20.97
N VAL A 274 9.17 5.22 -21.42
CA VAL A 274 9.95 4.54 -22.47
C VAL A 274 9.89 5.29 -23.81
N HIS A 275 8.71 5.75 -24.25
CA HIS A 275 8.56 6.52 -25.48
C HIS A 275 9.30 7.86 -25.44
N ALA A 276 9.15 8.64 -24.37
CA ALA A 276 9.82 9.92 -24.20
C ALA A 276 11.35 9.78 -24.13
N TYR A 277 11.85 8.74 -23.45
CA TYR A 277 13.28 8.43 -23.43
C TYR A 277 13.82 8.07 -24.83
N GLY A 278 13.09 7.24 -25.59
CA GLY A 278 13.45 6.84 -26.95
C GLY A 278 13.42 7.97 -27.98
N GLN A 279 12.61 9.01 -27.77
CA GLN A 279 12.48 10.17 -28.65
C GLN A 279 13.44 11.33 -28.30
N SER A 280 14.05 11.33 -27.11
CA SER A 280 14.91 12.42 -26.65
C SER A 280 16.24 12.49 -27.41
N SER A 281 16.34 13.42 -28.38
CA SER A 281 17.59 13.58 -29.15
C SER A 281 18.80 13.98 -28.30
N SER A 282 18.59 14.54 -27.11
CA SER A 282 19.64 14.86 -26.13
C SER A 282 20.25 13.60 -25.47
N CYS A 283 19.47 12.51 -25.34
CA CYS A 283 19.99 11.21 -24.89
C CYS A 283 20.79 10.47 -25.98
N VAL A 284 20.57 10.85 -27.25
CA VAL A 284 21.07 10.19 -28.47
C VAL A 284 22.31 10.88 -29.06
N LYS A 285 22.44 12.21 -28.93
CA LYS A 285 23.49 13.00 -29.62
C LYS A 285 24.86 12.98 -28.91
N TRP A 286 25.75 12.08 -29.34
CA TRP A 286 27.14 12.43 -29.72
C TRP A 286 27.63 11.41 -30.77
N PRO A 287 28.57 11.81 -31.66
CA PRO A 287 28.43 11.64 -33.12
C PRO A 287 28.80 10.23 -33.64
N ILE A 288 28.52 9.82 -34.89
CA ILE A 288 28.45 10.53 -36.20
C ILE A 288 27.24 10.04 -37.05
N TRP A 289 26.85 10.79 -38.08
CA TRP A 289 25.82 10.39 -39.07
C TRP A 289 26.28 9.25 -40.01
N SER A 290 25.60 8.09 -39.94
CA SER A 290 25.18 7.30 -41.11
C SER A 290 24.43 6.02 -40.67
N SER A 291 23.28 5.73 -41.30
CA SER A 291 22.41 4.56 -41.04
C SER A 291 21.82 4.43 -39.62
N LEU A 292 20.60 3.90 -39.53
CA LEU A 292 19.83 3.72 -38.29
C LEU A 292 20.35 2.54 -37.46
N PRO A 293 20.51 2.68 -36.13
CA PRO A 293 20.60 1.52 -35.24
C PRO A 293 19.69 1.61 -34.01
N GLU A 294 18.70 0.71 -33.99
CA GLU A 294 18.32 -0.16 -32.85
C GLU A 294 17.76 0.47 -31.55
N ILE A 295 16.61 -0.07 -31.13
CA ILE A 295 16.04 0.05 -29.77
C ILE A 295 16.38 -1.24 -28.99
N GLU A 296 16.58 -1.14 -27.67
CA GLU A 296 16.41 -2.26 -26.76
C GLU A 296 15.34 -1.96 -25.72
N MET A 297 14.73 -3.03 -25.25
CA MET A 297 13.82 -3.04 -24.12
C MET A 297 14.21 -4.26 -23.28
N ILE A 298 14.98 -4.05 -22.22
CA ILE A 298 15.30 -5.10 -21.26
C ILE A 298 14.08 -5.29 -20.37
N SER A 299 13.15 -6.08 -20.91
CA SER A 299 12.00 -6.61 -20.21
C SER A 299 12.49 -7.64 -19.18
N ALA A 300 12.98 -7.16 -18.03
CA ALA A 300 13.44 -7.97 -16.91
C ALA A 300 12.24 -8.55 -16.13
N ILE A 301 11.35 -9.25 -16.85
CA ILE A 301 10.25 -10.04 -16.29
C ILE A 301 10.88 -11.20 -15.51
N TRP A 302 11.09 -10.99 -14.22
CA TRP A 302 11.69 -11.98 -13.33
C TRP A 302 10.63 -12.95 -12.80
N THR A 303 10.06 -13.77 -13.68
CA THR A 303 9.15 -14.85 -13.30
C THR A 303 9.87 -15.86 -12.41
N ARG A 304 9.68 -15.71 -11.09
CA ARG A 304 10.14 -16.59 -10.00
C ARG A 304 11.65 -16.89 -9.98
N GLY A 305 12.41 -16.05 -9.28
CA GLY A 305 13.72 -16.43 -8.73
C GLY A 305 13.68 -16.64 -7.21
N ARG A 306 14.69 -17.34 -6.67
CA ARG A 306 14.63 -17.99 -5.34
C ARG A 306 14.86 -17.07 -4.12
N SER A 307 15.10 -15.77 -4.30
CA SER A 307 15.24 -14.82 -3.18
C SER A 307 13.95 -14.75 -2.34
N ARG A 308 14.04 -14.48 -1.04
CA ARG A 308 12.85 -14.26 -0.19
C ARG A 308 12.29 -12.83 -0.38
N SER A 309 13.13 -11.81 -0.29
CA SER A 309 12.74 -10.40 -0.14
C SER A 309 12.15 -9.68 -1.38
N PHE A 310 11.92 -10.36 -2.51
CA PHE A 310 11.52 -9.69 -3.78
C PHE A 310 10.51 -10.49 -4.62
N ARG A 311 9.67 -11.35 -4.00
CA ARG A 311 8.92 -12.38 -4.73
C ARG A 311 7.81 -11.89 -5.69
N ASN A 312 7.28 -10.68 -5.49
CA ASN A 312 6.18 -10.12 -6.30
C ASN A 312 6.54 -8.80 -7.05
N CYS A 313 7.81 -8.39 -7.07
CA CYS A 313 8.23 -7.15 -7.73
C CYS A 313 8.54 -7.37 -9.23
N TRP A 314 7.90 -6.59 -10.10
CA TRP A 314 8.25 -6.51 -11.52
C TRP A 314 9.26 -5.38 -11.74
N PHE A 315 10.38 -5.68 -12.41
CA PHE A 315 11.45 -4.72 -12.65
C PHE A 315 11.48 -4.32 -14.14
N LEU A 316 11.36 -3.03 -14.45
CA LEU A 316 11.77 -2.52 -15.76
C LEU A 316 13.11 -1.79 -15.62
N LEU A 317 14.10 -2.27 -16.36
CA LEU A 317 15.44 -1.71 -16.42
C LEU A 317 15.69 -1.18 -17.82
N ILE A 318 15.64 0.14 -17.98
CA ILE A 318 15.84 0.76 -19.30
C ILE A 318 17.34 0.90 -19.56
N SER A 319 17.84 0.10 -20.50
CA SER A 319 19.20 0.17 -21.05
C SER A 319 19.18 -0.28 -22.53
N MET A 320 20.32 -0.18 -23.21
CA MET A 320 20.56 -0.33 -24.66
C MET A 320 21.81 -1.23 -24.84
N THR A 321 22.08 -1.99 -25.90
CA THR A 321 21.39 -2.55 -27.09
C THR A 321 22.25 -3.79 -27.50
N SER A 322 21.91 -4.76 -28.35
CA SER A 322 20.74 -5.18 -29.12
C SER A 322 20.85 -6.74 -29.19
N THR A 323 19.85 -7.54 -29.60
CA THR A 323 18.97 -7.45 -30.76
C THR A 323 17.67 -8.22 -30.52
N ALA A 324 16.56 -7.74 -31.08
CA ALA A 324 15.33 -8.52 -31.17
C ALA A 324 15.13 -9.04 -32.61
N ARG A 325 15.55 -10.29 -32.87
CA ARG A 325 15.07 -11.02 -34.06
C ARG A 325 13.60 -11.40 -33.83
N TRP A 326 12.71 -10.94 -34.72
CA TRP A 326 11.37 -11.51 -34.83
C TRP A 326 11.46 -12.93 -35.42
N LEU A 327 11.60 -13.93 -34.55
CA LEU A 327 11.32 -15.32 -34.90
C LEU A 327 9.81 -15.56 -34.85
N CYS A 328 9.16 -15.36 -36.00
CA CYS A 328 7.78 -15.77 -36.25
C CYS A 328 7.71 -17.31 -36.43
N PRO A 329 6.53 -17.94 -36.50
CA PRO A 329 5.87 -18.45 -35.30
C PRO A 329 5.82 -19.99 -35.27
N SER A 330 6.45 -20.62 -34.27
CA SER A 330 6.29 -22.06 -34.05
C SER A 330 6.68 -22.49 -32.63
N ILE A 331 5.70 -22.52 -31.72
CA ILE A 331 5.49 -23.51 -30.63
C ILE A 331 4.11 -23.19 -29.97
N ILE A 332 3.05 -23.33 -30.77
CA ILE A 332 1.73 -23.72 -30.26
C ILE A 332 1.25 -24.84 -31.18
N LYS A 333 1.61 -26.08 -30.84
CA LYS A 333 0.87 -27.25 -31.31
C LYS A 333 -0.20 -27.54 -30.25
N PRO A 334 -1.50 -27.55 -30.59
CA PRO A 334 -2.48 -28.16 -29.71
C PRO A 334 -2.23 -29.68 -29.72
N THR A 335 -1.70 -30.20 -28.62
CA THR A 335 -1.91 -31.62 -28.27
C THR A 335 -3.30 -31.76 -27.67
N LYS A 336 -3.99 -32.84 -28.06
CA LYS A 336 -5.37 -33.17 -27.67
C LYS A 336 -5.52 -33.34 -26.16
#